data_AF-A0A0J8RRP1-F1
#
_entry.id   AF-A0A0J8RRP1-F1
#
_cell.length_a   1.000
_cell.length_b   1.000
_cell.length_c   1.000
_cell.angle_alpha   90.00
_cell.angle_beta   90.00
_cell.angle_gamma   90.00
#
_symmetry.space_group_name_H-M   'P 1'
#
loop_
_entity.id
_entity.type
_entity.pdbx_description
1 polymer ?
#
loop_
_entity_poly.entity_id
_entity_poly.type
_entity_poly.pdbx_seq_one_letter_code
_entity_poly.pdbx_strand_id
1 'polypeptide(L)'
;MHLSRRIFLADEELGKKDDDHFRKPAQLRRPSLASCRLPRRRRFFVIIGIILCCLLLSHSLFRSLSGENDDSTGDTVDNGFYPTRNGIMRPNGPPNASDGKQSSHYFNGPIRFYSLARSLYSVHGFMRYRRQNKLVLFAAANLKCISDLLPLACEMSGHELNQVHIALMGRDELSIEGIQEVNGYNESECPLIWHDARPDYGPWSTDARMEASVKSGLVHMLKILHPRAIITHESRDEPFLVRGVKTRASQTGIAHIGLKGRASSFKWITKLDSRALAAWNRAQIEILVHAPPASSGSLLRLLKSLQKADYFGPAPGLTIELPFDVDPALTDFLGRFTWPPHTEGRQFTLRRRITRIQLLKRRL
;
A
#
# COMPACT_ATOMS: atom_id res chain seq x y z
N MET A 1 25.89 -53.20 62.27
CA MET A 1 24.47 -53.52 62.53
C MET A 1 23.61 -52.45 61.86
N HIS A 2 22.68 -52.90 61.04
CA HIS A 2 21.96 -52.13 60.01
C HIS A 2 20.95 -51.14 60.64
N LEU A 3 21.07 -49.87 60.29
CA LEU A 3 20.06 -48.84 60.56
C LEU A 3 19.09 -48.79 59.37
N SER A 4 17.84 -49.13 59.67
CA SER A 4 16.67 -48.97 58.81
C SER A 4 16.34 -47.48 58.67
N ARG A 5 16.29 -46.98 57.43
CA ARG A 5 15.59 -45.73 57.11
C ARG A 5 14.74 -45.91 55.86
N ARG A 6 13.49 -45.50 56.04
CA ARG A 6 12.33 -45.72 55.21
C ARG A 6 12.46 -45.01 53.87
N ILE A 7 12.14 -45.74 52.80
CA ILE A 7 11.85 -45.22 51.48
C ILE A 7 10.44 -44.61 51.57
N PHE A 8 10.35 -43.29 51.46
CA PHE A 8 9.11 -42.61 51.10
C PHE A 8 9.10 -42.47 49.58
N LEU A 9 8.39 -43.37 48.92
CA LEU A 9 7.80 -43.14 47.60
C LEU A 9 6.53 -42.32 47.84
N ALA A 10 6.60 -41.03 47.55
CA ALA A 10 5.43 -40.18 47.49
C ALA A 10 5.04 -40.04 46.02
N ASP A 11 3.94 -40.70 45.68
CA ASP A 11 3.07 -40.38 44.56
C ASP A 11 2.63 -38.92 44.66
N GLU A 12 2.96 -38.12 43.65
CA GLU A 12 2.20 -36.93 43.29
C GLU A 12 2.37 -36.68 41.78
N GLU A 13 1.78 -37.59 40.99
CA GLU A 13 1.49 -37.34 39.58
C GLU A 13 0.45 -36.22 39.48
N LEU A 14 0.92 -34.98 39.42
CA LEU A 14 0.11 -33.82 39.05
C LEU A 14 -0.38 -34.00 37.61
N GLY A 15 -1.68 -34.24 37.52
CA GLY A 15 -2.43 -34.48 36.30
C GLY A 15 -2.05 -33.55 35.15
N LYS A 16 -1.48 -34.15 34.12
CA LYS A 16 -1.39 -33.58 32.79
C LYS A 16 -2.80 -33.37 32.26
N LYS A 17 -3.16 -32.12 32.00
CA LYS A 17 -4.41 -31.77 31.32
C LYS A 17 -4.24 -32.11 29.83
N ASP A 18 -4.61 -33.33 29.48
CA ASP A 18 -4.69 -33.82 28.11
C ASP A 18 -5.95 -33.23 27.43
N ASP A 19 -5.79 -32.09 26.76
CA ASP A 19 -6.78 -31.54 25.82
C ASP A 19 -6.47 -32.01 24.39
N ASP A 20 -6.42 -33.33 24.18
CA ASP A 20 -6.45 -33.94 22.84
C ASP A 20 -7.89 -34.30 22.49
N HIS A 21 -8.59 -33.37 21.84
CA HIS A 21 -9.89 -33.63 21.24
C HIS A 21 -9.77 -34.50 19.98
N PHE A 22 -9.56 -35.81 20.16
CA PHE A 22 -9.86 -36.80 19.13
C PHE A 22 -11.38 -36.88 18.92
N ARG A 23 -11.87 -36.16 17.90
CA ARG A 23 -13.22 -36.38 17.36
C ARG A 23 -13.29 -37.81 16.83
N LYS A 24 -14.12 -38.64 17.47
CA LYS A 24 -14.56 -39.93 16.92
C LYS A 24 -15.16 -39.68 15.53
N PRO A 25 -14.77 -40.41 14.47
CA PRO A 25 -15.44 -40.31 13.19
C PRO A 25 -16.87 -40.85 13.36
N ALA A 26 -17.85 -39.99 13.10
CA ALA A 26 -19.23 -40.41 12.94
C ALA A 26 -19.29 -41.49 11.86
N GLN A 27 -20.02 -42.57 12.15
CA GLN A 27 -20.31 -43.63 11.18
C GLN A 27 -20.95 -43.00 9.92
N LEU A 28 -20.17 -42.92 8.84
CA LEU A 28 -20.70 -42.61 7.52
C LEU A 28 -21.61 -43.75 7.09
N ARG A 29 -22.92 -43.51 7.10
CA ARG A 29 -23.87 -44.25 6.27
C ARG A 29 -23.37 -44.18 4.82
N ARG A 30 -22.99 -45.32 4.26
CA ARG A 30 -22.67 -45.46 2.84
C ARG A 30 -23.89 -45.04 2.02
N PRO A 31 -23.79 -44.06 1.11
CA PRO A 31 -24.82 -43.89 0.10
C PRO A 31 -24.71 -45.08 -0.86
N SER A 32 -25.82 -45.77 -1.06
CA SER A 32 -25.96 -46.75 -2.13
C SER A 32 -25.66 -46.07 -3.47
N LEU A 33 -24.81 -46.69 -4.29
CA LEU A 33 -24.58 -46.31 -5.67
C LEU A 33 -25.89 -46.42 -6.45
N ALA A 34 -26.67 -45.34 -6.49
CA ALA A 34 -27.71 -45.17 -7.48
C ALA A 34 -27.01 -45.07 -8.84
N SER A 35 -27.42 -45.93 -9.77
CA SER A 35 -26.89 -46.00 -11.12
C SER A 35 -26.87 -44.61 -11.78
N CYS A 36 -25.68 -44.05 -12.02
CA CYS A 36 -25.51 -42.94 -12.93
C CYS A 36 -25.81 -43.44 -14.35
N ARG A 37 -27.08 -43.36 -14.76
CA ARG A 37 -27.45 -43.46 -16.17
C ARG A 37 -26.81 -42.26 -16.87
N LEU A 38 -25.77 -42.53 -17.65
CA LEU A 38 -25.15 -41.58 -18.57
C LEU A 38 -26.25 -40.83 -19.34
N PRO A 39 -26.28 -39.48 -19.31
CA PRO A 39 -27.22 -38.74 -20.13
C PRO A 39 -26.88 -39.00 -21.60
N ARG A 40 -27.89 -39.40 -22.38
CA ARG A 40 -27.81 -39.71 -23.82
C ARG A 40 -26.88 -38.74 -24.55
N ARG A 41 -25.84 -39.28 -25.20
CA ARG A 41 -24.76 -38.60 -25.97
C ARG A 41 -25.20 -37.40 -26.83
N ARG A 42 -26.48 -37.30 -27.22
CA ARG A 42 -27.02 -36.18 -27.99
C ARG A 42 -27.08 -34.85 -27.23
N ARG A 43 -27.20 -34.83 -25.90
CA ARG A 43 -27.29 -33.55 -25.13
C ARG A 43 -25.95 -32.86 -24.92
N PHE A 44 -24.84 -33.61 -24.96
CA PHE A 44 -23.49 -33.06 -24.80
C PHE A 44 -23.07 -32.20 -26.00
N PHE A 45 -23.40 -32.65 -27.22
CA PHE A 45 -23.12 -31.88 -28.43
C PHE A 45 -23.95 -30.60 -28.53
N VAL A 46 -25.17 -30.58 -28.00
CA VAL A 46 -25.99 -29.35 -27.93
C VAL A 46 -25.36 -28.32 -27.01
N ILE A 47 -24.86 -28.74 -25.84
CA ILE A 47 -24.19 -27.83 -24.89
C ILE A 47 -22.90 -27.28 -25.49
N ILE A 48 -22.10 -28.12 -26.16
CA ILE A 48 -20.89 -27.67 -26.87
C ILE A 48 -21.26 -26.68 -27.99
N GLY A 49 -22.30 -26.98 -28.77
CA GLY A 49 -22.81 -26.08 -29.81
C GLY A 49 -23.27 -24.72 -29.28
N ILE A 50 -23.94 -24.69 -28.13
CA ILE A 50 -24.37 -23.44 -27.48
C ILE A 50 -23.15 -22.64 -27.01
N ILE A 51 -22.13 -23.28 -26.42
CA ILE A 51 -20.91 -22.60 -25.98
C ILE A 51 -20.16 -22.00 -27.18
N LEU A 52 -20.06 -22.74 -28.29
CA LEU A 52 -19.39 -22.29 -29.51
C LEU A 52 -20.17 -21.13 -30.17
N CYS A 53 -21.51 -21.19 -30.16
CA CYS A 53 -22.36 -20.11 -30.63
C CYS A 53 -22.22 -18.83 -29.77
N CYS A 54 -22.19 -18.98 -28.44
CA CYS A 54 -21.96 -17.85 -27.53
C CYS A 54 -20.58 -17.20 -27.72
N LEU A 55 -19.55 -17.99 -28.03
CA LEU A 55 -18.21 -17.48 -28.33
C LEU A 55 -18.15 -16.77 -29.68
N LEU A 56 -18.86 -17.26 -30.71
CA LEU A 56 -18.92 -16.60 -32.01
C LEU A 56 -19.74 -15.30 -31.94
N LEU A 57 -20.85 -15.30 -31.19
CA LEU A 57 -21.67 -14.10 -30.97
C LEU A 57 -20.90 -13.02 -30.20
N SER A 58 -20.15 -13.39 -29.15
CA SER A 58 -19.32 -12.43 -28.43
C SER A 58 -18.18 -11.88 -29.29
N HIS A 59 -17.60 -12.69 -30.17
CA HIS A 59 -16.58 -12.23 -31.12
C HIS A 59 -17.14 -11.29 -32.20
N SER A 60 -18.37 -11.54 -32.67
CA SER A 60 -19.06 -10.68 -33.65
C SER A 60 -19.53 -9.36 -33.04
N LEU A 61 -20.02 -9.37 -31.79
CA LEU A 61 -20.35 -8.16 -31.03
C LEU A 61 -19.11 -7.33 -30.71
N PHE A 62 -17.97 -7.97 -30.42
CA PHE A 62 -16.70 -7.27 -30.20
C PHE A 62 -16.15 -6.63 -31.48
N ARG A 63 -16.37 -7.24 -32.66
CA ARG A 63 -16.08 -6.61 -33.96
C ARG A 63 -17.06 -5.50 -34.33
N SER A 64 -18.32 -5.58 -33.93
CA SER A 64 -19.32 -4.56 -34.26
C SER A 64 -19.27 -3.32 -33.34
N LEU A 65 -18.62 -3.42 -32.17
CA LEU A 65 -18.35 -2.28 -31.27
C LEU A 65 -16.98 -1.62 -31.51
N SER A 66 -16.07 -2.30 -32.20
CA SER A 66 -14.86 -1.71 -32.77
C SER A 66 -15.20 -1.21 -34.18
N GLY A 67 -15.84 -0.03 -34.25
CA GLY A 67 -16.07 0.67 -35.51
C GLY A 67 -14.72 1.01 -36.17
N GLU A 68 -14.29 0.17 -37.09
CA GLU A 68 -13.21 0.43 -38.02
C GLU A 68 -13.80 1.25 -39.16
N ASN A 69 -13.62 2.58 -39.07
CA ASN A 69 -13.86 3.48 -40.19
C ASN A 69 -12.79 3.20 -41.24
N ASP A 70 -13.21 2.51 -42.28
CA ASP A 70 -12.48 2.34 -43.53
C ASP A 70 -12.54 3.69 -44.27
N ASP A 71 -11.44 4.44 -44.26
CA ASP A 71 -11.23 5.48 -45.26
C ASP A 71 -9.92 5.17 -45.99
N SER A 72 -10.12 4.80 -47.24
CA SER A 72 -9.10 4.43 -48.19
C SER A 72 -8.47 5.68 -48.76
N THR A 73 -7.17 5.86 -48.57
CA THR A 73 -6.34 6.55 -49.57
C THR A 73 -4.98 5.90 -49.58
N GLY A 74 -4.65 5.32 -50.73
CA GLY A 74 -3.48 4.49 -50.93
C GLY A 74 -2.19 5.27 -50.78
N ASP A 75 -1.15 4.55 -50.35
CA ASP A 75 0.10 4.56 -51.08
C ASP A 75 0.80 3.21 -50.88
N THR A 76 1.32 2.72 -51.99
CA THR A 76 2.08 1.49 -52.20
C THR A 76 3.15 1.24 -51.13
N VAL A 77 3.15 0.05 -50.51
CA VAL A 77 4.37 -0.50 -49.90
C VAL A 77 4.52 -1.99 -50.23
N ASP A 78 5.73 -2.23 -50.69
CA ASP A 78 6.39 -3.42 -51.17
C ASP A 78 6.26 -4.66 -50.27
N ASN A 79 6.33 -5.80 -50.93
CA ASN A 79 6.41 -7.11 -50.31
C ASN A 79 7.75 -7.29 -49.58
N GLY A 80 7.69 -7.87 -48.38
CA GLY A 80 8.79 -8.66 -47.82
C GLY A 80 9.84 -7.88 -47.04
N PHE A 81 9.56 -7.58 -45.78
CA PHE A 81 10.60 -7.55 -44.75
C PHE A 81 10.04 -8.03 -43.42
N TYR A 82 10.60 -9.12 -42.91
CA TYR A 82 10.42 -9.54 -41.52
C TYR A 82 10.68 -8.32 -40.61
N PRO A 83 9.80 -7.98 -39.65
CA PRO A 83 10.08 -6.85 -38.77
C PRO A 83 11.29 -7.21 -37.91
N THR A 84 12.43 -6.63 -38.28
CA THR A 84 13.58 -6.46 -37.42
C THR A 84 13.09 -5.85 -36.11
N ARG A 85 13.62 -6.36 -35.01
CA ARG A 85 13.39 -5.95 -33.63
C ARG A 85 13.86 -4.50 -33.41
N ASN A 86 13.14 -3.54 -33.97
CA ASN A 86 13.36 -2.13 -33.72
C ASN A 86 12.73 -1.83 -32.36
N GLY A 87 13.57 -1.78 -31.32
CA GLY A 87 13.15 -1.24 -30.02
C GLY A 87 12.55 0.14 -30.25
N ILE A 88 11.35 0.37 -29.71
CA ILE A 88 10.73 1.70 -29.73
C ILE A 88 11.71 2.62 -29.01
N MET A 89 12.46 3.44 -29.75
CA MET A 89 13.52 4.26 -29.17
C MET A 89 12.88 5.47 -28.49
N ARG A 90 13.38 5.83 -27.30
CA ARG A 90 12.93 7.04 -26.60
C ARG A 90 13.23 8.24 -27.53
N PRO A 91 12.28 9.16 -27.73
CA PRO A 91 12.55 10.34 -28.53
C PRO A 91 13.71 11.14 -27.95
N ASN A 92 14.63 11.56 -28.81
CA ASN A 92 15.75 12.40 -28.43
C ASN A 92 15.35 13.87 -28.59
N GLY A 93 15.61 14.68 -27.56
CA GLY A 93 15.40 16.12 -27.59
C GLY A 93 13.99 16.58 -27.14
N PRO A 94 13.79 17.91 -27.09
CA PRO A 94 12.53 18.51 -26.65
C PRO A 94 11.39 18.20 -27.63
N PRO A 95 10.14 18.10 -27.14
CA PRO A 95 8.97 18.02 -28.01
C PRO A 95 8.77 19.34 -28.77
N ASN A 96 8.13 19.30 -29.93
CA ASN A 96 7.83 20.52 -30.69
C ASN A 96 6.94 21.45 -29.84
N ALA A 97 7.44 22.64 -29.50
CA ALA A 97 6.69 23.64 -28.76
C ALA A 97 5.59 24.21 -29.64
N SER A 98 4.33 24.11 -29.21
CA SER A 98 3.19 24.53 -30.02
C SER A 98 2.89 26.03 -29.95
N ASP A 99 3.58 26.83 -29.14
CA ASP A 99 3.50 28.29 -29.16
C ASP A 99 4.68 28.92 -28.42
N GLY A 100 5.17 30.06 -28.91
CA GLY A 100 6.42 30.74 -28.52
C GLY A 100 6.52 31.31 -27.09
N LYS A 101 5.86 30.71 -26.09
CA LYS A 101 6.12 30.96 -24.67
C LYS A 101 6.89 29.79 -24.07
N GLN A 102 8.21 29.96 -23.93
CA GLN A 102 9.11 29.03 -23.23
C GLN A 102 8.80 29.02 -21.72
N SER A 103 7.74 28.33 -21.30
CA SER A 103 7.71 27.73 -19.97
C SER A 103 8.60 26.48 -19.99
N SER A 104 9.26 26.13 -18.88
CA SER A 104 10.08 24.91 -18.82
C SER A 104 9.24 23.63 -18.99
N HIS A 105 7.97 23.69 -18.58
CA HIS A 105 7.03 22.57 -18.57
C HIS A 105 5.79 22.87 -19.42
N TYR A 106 5.88 22.69 -20.74
CA TYR A 106 4.80 23.02 -21.69
C TYR A 106 4.14 21.80 -22.33
N PHE A 107 4.77 20.63 -22.29
CA PHE A 107 4.29 19.46 -23.03
C PHE A 107 3.11 18.78 -22.32
N ASN A 108 2.01 18.61 -23.06
CA ASN A 108 0.79 17.93 -22.59
C ASN A 108 0.29 16.86 -23.59
N GLY A 109 1.22 16.16 -24.24
CA GLY A 109 0.91 15.11 -25.20
C GLY A 109 0.62 13.74 -24.58
N PRO A 110 0.39 12.69 -25.41
CA PRO A 110 0.14 11.33 -24.94
C PRO A 110 1.31 10.81 -24.10
N ILE A 111 1.01 9.92 -23.15
CA ILE A 111 2.00 9.36 -22.21
C ILE A 111 2.48 8.00 -22.70
N ARG A 112 3.79 7.83 -22.83
CA ARG A 112 4.43 6.57 -23.23
C ARG A 112 5.53 6.18 -22.24
N PHE A 113 5.49 4.93 -21.78
CA PHE A 113 6.52 4.38 -20.89
C PHE A 113 7.42 3.42 -21.66
N TYR A 114 8.60 3.90 -22.05
CA TYR A 114 9.55 3.12 -22.84
C TYR A 114 10.28 2.05 -22.02
N SER A 115 10.59 2.36 -20.75
CA SER A 115 11.40 1.49 -19.88
C SER A 115 10.55 0.63 -18.93
N LEU A 116 9.33 1.08 -18.60
CA LEU A 116 8.51 0.45 -17.55
C LEU A 116 8.19 -1.00 -17.87
N ALA A 117 7.70 -1.27 -19.08
CA ALA A 117 7.31 -2.62 -19.49
C ALA A 117 8.48 -3.62 -19.34
N ARG A 118 9.69 -3.24 -19.75
CA ARG A 118 10.90 -4.08 -19.65
C ARG A 118 11.14 -4.54 -18.20
N SER A 119 11.08 -3.61 -17.25
CA SER A 119 11.28 -3.92 -15.83
C SER A 119 10.12 -4.69 -15.18
N LEU A 120 8.89 -4.51 -15.65
CA LEU A 120 7.73 -5.24 -15.11
C LEU A 120 7.71 -6.71 -15.58
N TYR A 121 8.04 -6.96 -16.84
CA TYR A 121 8.00 -8.31 -17.40
C TYR A 121 9.23 -9.15 -17.03
N SER A 122 10.39 -8.53 -16.77
CA SER A 122 11.55 -9.27 -16.25
C SER A 122 11.26 -9.94 -14.90
N VAL A 123 10.39 -9.33 -14.09
CA VAL A 123 10.02 -9.83 -12.75
C VAL A 123 8.85 -10.82 -12.80
N HIS A 124 7.95 -10.68 -13.78
CA HIS A 124 6.71 -11.46 -13.85
C HIS A 124 6.96 -12.98 -13.88
N GLY A 125 8.03 -13.43 -14.55
CA GLY A 125 8.43 -14.84 -14.57
C GLY A 125 8.87 -15.37 -13.20
N PHE A 126 9.53 -14.54 -12.40
CA PHE A 126 10.03 -14.89 -11.07
C PHE A 126 8.90 -14.93 -10.01
N MET A 127 7.90 -14.06 -10.15
CA MET A 127 6.77 -13.93 -9.21
C MET A 127 5.80 -15.11 -9.21
N ARG A 128 5.60 -15.80 -10.35
CA ARG A 128 4.68 -16.96 -10.44
C ARG A 128 5.02 -18.11 -9.50
N TYR A 129 6.28 -18.21 -9.05
CA TYR A 129 6.73 -19.28 -8.15
C TYR A 129 6.56 -18.95 -6.66
N ARG A 130 6.32 -17.68 -6.29
CA ARG A 130 6.13 -17.29 -4.89
C ARG A 130 4.66 -17.39 -4.49
N ARG A 131 4.35 -18.33 -3.58
CA ARG A 131 3.00 -18.58 -3.03
C ARG A 131 2.38 -17.37 -2.30
N GLN A 132 3.17 -16.36 -1.90
CA GLN A 132 2.67 -15.17 -1.22
C GLN A 132 3.36 -13.91 -1.76
N ASN A 133 2.56 -12.96 -2.24
CA ASN A 133 3.04 -11.65 -2.65
C ASN A 133 3.30 -10.77 -1.42
N LYS A 134 4.58 -10.46 -1.19
CA LYS A 134 5.08 -9.61 -0.09
C LYS A 134 5.67 -8.29 -0.60
N LEU A 135 5.25 -7.84 -1.78
CA LEU A 135 5.85 -6.69 -2.45
C LEU A 135 5.46 -5.37 -1.78
N VAL A 136 6.47 -4.54 -1.52
CA VAL A 136 6.32 -3.14 -1.08
C VAL A 136 6.98 -2.25 -2.13
N LEU A 137 6.24 -1.25 -2.60
CA LEU A 137 6.70 -0.33 -3.63
C LEU A 137 7.09 1.01 -3.02
N PHE A 138 8.36 1.38 -3.11
CA PHE A 138 8.83 2.75 -2.89
C PHE A 138 8.68 3.51 -4.20
N ALA A 139 8.11 4.71 -4.16
CA ALA A 139 7.99 5.56 -5.34
C ALA A 139 8.48 6.96 -5.02
N ALA A 140 9.26 7.53 -5.94
CA ALA A 140 9.68 8.92 -5.86
C ALA A 140 9.82 9.56 -7.25
N ALA A 141 9.71 10.88 -7.29
CA ALA A 141 9.88 11.66 -8.50
C ALA A 141 11.18 12.47 -8.46
N ASN A 142 11.58 12.95 -7.28
CA ASN A 142 12.78 13.75 -7.12
C ASN A 142 13.99 12.90 -6.68
N LEU A 143 15.17 13.12 -7.28
CA LEU A 143 16.43 12.49 -6.90
C LEU A 143 16.75 12.63 -5.40
N LYS A 144 16.48 13.79 -4.81
CA LYS A 144 16.69 14.04 -3.38
C LYS A 144 15.82 13.14 -2.49
N CYS A 145 14.60 12.84 -2.94
CA CYS A 145 13.70 11.93 -2.25
C CYS A 145 14.14 10.47 -2.43
N ILE A 146 14.64 10.11 -3.62
CA ILE A 146 15.25 8.78 -3.83
C ILE A 146 16.42 8.56 -2.89
N SER A 147 17.37 9.49 -2.81
CA SER A 147 18.53 9.39 -1.91
C SER A 147 18.12 9.26 -0.44
N ASP A 148 17.04 9.92 -0.01
CA ASP A 148 16.52 9.79 1.36
C ASP A 148 15.83 8.43 1.59
N LEU A 149 15.04 7.94 0.63
CA LEU A 149 14.31 6.67 0.73
C LEU A 149 15.21 5.44 0.60
N LEU A 150 16.33 5.53 -0.13
CA LEU A 150 17.19 4.39 -0.44
C LEU A 150 17.69 3.63 0.81
N PRO A 151 18.28 4.28 1.82
CA PRO A 151 18.69 3.59 3.04
C PRO A 151 17.52 2.85 3.74
N LEU A 152 16.33 3.45 3.72
CA LEU A 152 15.13 2.84 4.32
C LEU A 152 14.65 1.62 3.51
N ALA A 153 14.68 1.71 2.18
CA ALA A 153 14.36 0.60 1.28
C ALA A 153 15.36 -0.55 1.42
N CYS A 154 16.65 -0.24 1.53
CA CYS A 154 17.72 -1.23 1.76
C CYS A 154 17.58 -1.94 3.10
N GLU A 155 17.35 -1.19 4.18
CA GLU A 155 17.12 -1.77 5.51
C GLU A 155 15.86 -2.67 5.51
N MET A 156 14.79 -2.27 4.82
CA MET A 156 13.60 -3.12 4.64
C MET A 156 13.89 -4.39 3.84
N SER A 157 14.72 -4.29 2.80
CA SER A 157 15.10 -5.45 1.98
C SER A 157 15.97 -6.43 2.77
N GLY A 158 16.90 -5.93 3.59
CA GLY A 158 17.79 -6.75 4.41
C GLY A 158 17.08 -7.52 5.52
N HIS A 159 15.87 -7.11 5.93
CA HIS A 159 15.06 -7.88 6.87
C HIS A 159 14.36 -9.09 6.24
N GLU A 160 14.33 -9.20 4.90
CA GLU A 160 13.72 -10.31 4.14
C GLU A 160 12.21 -10.58 4.44
N LEU A 161 11.55 -9.67 5.17
CA LEU A 161 10.12 -9.72 5.44
C LEU A 161 9.31 -9.31 4.21
N ASN A 162 9.87 -8.42 3.39
CA ASN A 162 9.23 -7.79 2.24
C ASN A 162 10.10 -7.91 1.00
N GLN A 163 9.46 -8.00 -0.16
CA GLN A 163 10.16 -7.82 -1.44
C GLN A 163 10.08 -6.34 -1.80
N VAL A 164 11.24 -5.67 -1.85
CA VAL A 164 11.27 -4.21 -2.01
C VAL A 164 11.52 -3.84 -3.47
N HIS A 165 10.62 -3.02 -3.99
CA HIS A 165 10.70 -2.46 -5.33
C HIS A 165 10.78 -0.95 -5.22
N ILE A 166 11.52 -0.32 -6.13
CA ILE A 166 11.59 1.14 -6.23
C ILE A 166 11.16 1.59 -7.63
N ALA A 167 10.31 2.60 -7.70
CA ALA A 167 9.82 3.18 -8.95
C ALA A 167 10.20 4.65 -9.06
N LEU A 168 10.88 4.99 -10.15
CA LEU A 168 11.17 6.36 -10.55
C LEU A 168 10.01 6.87 -11.40
N MET A 169 9.36 7.96 -10.98
CA MET A 169 8.20 8.52 -11.67
C MET A 169 8.33 10.03 -11.92
N GLY A 170 9.56 10.52 -11.95
CA GLY A 170 9.91 11.94 -12.03
C GLY A 170 10.20 12.48 -13.42
N ARG A 171 10.74 13.71 -13.44
CA ARG A 171 11.16 14.42 -14.65
C ARG A 171 12.63 14.21 -14.99
N ASP A 172 13.45 13.83 -14.02
CA ASP A 172 14.89 13.68 -14.18
C ASP A 172 15.23 12.64 -15.25
N GLU A 173 16.29 12.89 -16.03
CA GLU A 173 16.71 11.99 -17.12
C GLU A 173 17.85 11.05 -16.74
N LEU A 174 18.38 11.15 -15.52
CA LEU A 174 19.48 10.30 -15.07
C LEU A 174 19.13 8.81 -15.20
N SER A 175 20.05 8.01 -15.72
CA SER A 175 19.83 6.57 -15.79
C SER A 175 19.70 5.96 -14.38
N ILE A 176 19.04 4.80 -14.26
CA ILE A 176 18.96 4.11 -12.97
C ILE A 176 20.37 3.80 -12.46
N GLU A 177 21.26 3.41 -13.36
CA GLU A 177 22.65 3.09 -13.09
C GLU A 177 23.40 4.32 -12.53
N GLY A 178 23.19 5.51 -13.12
CA GLY A 178 23.79 6.74 -12.61
C GLY A 178 23.24 7.14 -11.24
N ILE A 179 21.95 6.90 -10.98
CA ILE A 179 21.35 7.11 -9.65
C ILE A 179 21.93 6.13 -8.64
N GLN A 180 22.10 4.86 -9.02
CA GLN A 180 22.70 3.84 -8.16
C GLN A 180 24.15 4.20 -7.80
N GLU A 181 24.96 4.57 -8.78
CA GLU A 181 26.37 4.93 -8.59
C GLU A 181 26.54 6.11 -7.64
N VAL A 182 25.78 7.19 -7.85
CA VAL A 182 25.86 8.39 -6.99
C VAL A 182 25.43 8.12 -5.55
N ASN A 183 24.54 7.14 -5.34
CA ASN A 183 24.09 6.75 -4.01
C ASN A 183 24.92 5.61 -3.38
N GLY A 184 26.01 5.16 -4.03
CA GLY A 184 26.83 4.05 -3.56
C GLY A 184 26.04 2.74 -3.44
N TYR A 185 25.04 2.54 -4.30
CA TYR A 185 24.18 1.36 -4.28
C TYR A 185 24.93 0.13 -4.76
N ASN A 186 24.85 -0.95 -3.98
CA ASN A 186 25.37 -2.26 -4.32
C ASN A 186 24.25 -3.31 -4.26
N GLU A 187 24.02 -4.01 -5.36
CA GLU A 187 22.95 -5.02 -5.48
C GLU A 187 23.14 -6.19 -4.49
N SER A 188 24.38 -6.56 -4.16
CA SER A 188 24.64 -7.67 -3.22
C SER A 188 24.24 -7.33 -1.78
N GLU A 189 24.37 -6.05 -1.39
CA GLU A 189 24.06 -5.58 -0.04
C GLU A 189 22.59 -5.15 0.08
N CYS A 190 22.03 -4.65 -1.02
CA CYS A 190 20.68 -4.09 -1.06
C CYS A 190 19.96 -4.61 -2.31
N PRO A 191 19.31 -5.79 -2.27
CA PRO A 191 18.70 -6.41 -3.43
C PRO A 191 17.34 -5.79 -3.77
N LEU A 192 17.34 -4.54 -4.26
CA LEU A 192 16.14 -3.84 -4.71
C LEU A 192 15.86 -4.11 -6.19
N ILE A 193 14.57 -4.16 -6.53
CA ILE A 193 14.14 -4.22 -7.93
C ILE A 193 13.72 -2.83 -8.38
N TRP A 194 14.40 -2.31 -9.40
CA TRP A 194 14.20 -0.97 -9.93
C TRP A 194 13.24 -0.94 -11.11
N HIS A 195 12.35 0.05 -11.11
CA HIS A 195 11.39 0.32 -12.17
C HIS A 195 11.54 1.76 -12.65
N ASP A 196 11.76 1.93 -13.95
CA ASP A 196 11.71 3.23 -14.58
C ASP A 196 10.30 3.47 -15.16
N ALA A 197 9.48 4.20 -14.40
CA ALA A 197 8.13 4.60 -14.77
C ALA A 197 8.07 6.08 -15.20
N ARG A 198 9.20 6.66 -15.61
CA ARG A 198 9.22 8.04 -16.14
C ARG A 198 8.61 8.06 -17.54
N PRO A 199 7.77 9.06 -17.87
CA PRO A 199 7.19 9.18 -19.19
C PRO A 199 8.22 9.71 -20.20
N ASP A 200 7.90 9.56 -21.48
CA ASP A 200 8.50 10.35 -22.54
C ASP A 200 8.35 11.84 -22.28
N TYR A 201 9.35 12.62 -22.69
CA TYR A 201 9.42 14.07 -22.50
C TYR A 201 9.19 14.53 -21.04
N GLY A 202 9.57 13.72 -20.05
CA GLY A 202 9.45 14.04 -18.62
C GLY A 202 9.90 15.46 -18.24
N PRO A 203 11.12 15.90 -18.64
CA PRO A 203 11.62 17.25 -18.32
C PRO A 203 10.72 18.39 -18.78
N TRP A 204 10.05 18.22 -19.91
CA TRP A 204 9.20 19.26 -20.52
C TRP A 204 7.72 19.13 -20.15
N SER A 205 7.36 18.11 -19.38
CA SER A 205 5.95 17.77 -19.13
C SER A 205 5.31 18.67 -18.09
N THR A 206 4.11 19.15 -18.40
CA THR A 206 3.26 19.89 -17.44
C THR A 206 2.99 19.07 -16.18
N ASP A 207 2.71 19.73 -15.05
CA ASP A 207 2.35 19.05 -13.80
C ASP A 207 1.12 18.15 -13.96
N ALA A 208 0.13 18.58 -14.74
CA ALA A 208 -1.06 17.79 -15.03
C ALA A 208 -0.72 16.50 -15.80
N ARG A 209 0.15 16.60 -16.81
CA ARG A 209 0.64 15.43 -17.55
C ARG A 209 1.44 14.49 -16.64
N MET A 210 2.31 15.04 -15.79
CA MET A 210 3.10 14.22 -14.85
C MET A 210 2.21 13.51 -13.82
N GLU A 211 1.19 14.17 -13.30
CA GLU A 211 0.22 13.53 -12.40
C GLU A 211 -0.56 12.41 -13.11
N ALA A 212 -1.00 12.63 -14.35
CA ALA A 212 -1.65 11.61 -15.18
C ALA A 212 -0.70 10.44 -15.48
N SER A 213 0.58 10.73 -15.74
CA SER A 213 1.64 9.73 -15.93
C SER A 213 1.81 8.87 -14.68
N VAL A 214 1.89 9.48 -13.50
CA VAL A 214 1.99 8.74 -12.23
C VAL A 214 0.79 7.80 -12.05
N LYS A 215 -0.43 8.29 -12.29
CA LYS A 215 -1.64 7.47 -12.23
C LYS A 215 -1.58 6.30 -13.21
N SER A 216 -1.18 6.54 -14.46
CA SER A 216 -1.09 5.50 -15.50
C SER A 216 0.02 4.48 -15.23
N GLY A 217 1.21 4.93 -14.80
CA GLY A 217 2.32 4.04 -14.44
C GLY A 217 1.93 3.11 -13.29
N LEU A 218 1.23 3.65 -12.28
CA LEU A 218 0.67 2.85 -11.19
C LEU A 218 -0.40 1.86 -11.66
N VAL A 219 -1.22 2.16 -12.68
CA VAL A 219 -2.14 1.17 -13.25
C VAL A 219 -1.38 -0.08 -13.73
N HIS A 220 -0.28 0.10 -14.46
CA HIS A 220 0.54 -1.01 -14.94
C HIS A 220 1.20 -1.77 -13.78
N MET A 221 1.81 -1.05 -12.84
CA MET A 221 2.47 -1.65 -11.68
C MET A 221 1.49 -2.43 -10.80
N LEU A 222 0.32 -1.86 -10.50
CA LEU A 222 -0.70 -2.52 -9.68
C LEU A 222 -1.23 -3.79 -10.37
N LYS A 223 -1.40 -3.77 -11.69
CA LYS A 223 -1.89 -4.91 -12.47
C LYS A 223 -0.87 -6.05 -12.58
N ILE A 224 0.43 -5.74 -12.63
CA ILE A 224 1.48 -6.76 -12.83
C ILE A 224 2.09 -7.21 -11.50
N LEU A 225 2.48 -6.25 -10.65
CA LEU A 225 3.23 -6.50 -9.42
C LEU A 225 2.34 -6.78 -8.20
N HIS A 226 1.11 -6.24 -8.18
CA HIS A 226 0.18 -6.32 -7.05
C HIS A 226 0.80 -5.97 -5.67
N PRO A 227 1.47 -4.80 -5.52
CA PRO A 227 2.04 -4.37 -4.24
C PRO A 227 1.02 -4.41 -3.10
N ARG A 228 1.52 -4.63 -1.89
CA ARG A 228 0.74 -4.57 -0.64
C ARG A 228 0.66 -3.16 -0.07
N ALA A 229 1.70 -2.36 -0.27
CA ALA A 229 1.76 -0.97 0.14
C ALA A 229 2.64 -0.16 -0.82
N ILE A 230 2.36 1.13 -0.89
CA ILE A 230 3.17 2.13 -1.59
C ILE A 230 3.71 3.12 -0.57
N ILE A 231 5.02 3.35 -0.56
CA ILE A 231 5.71 4.29 0.34
C ILE A 231 6.27 5.44 -0.50
N THR A 232 5.98 6.68 -0.12
CA THR A 232 6.51 7.89 -0.77
C THR A 232 6.91 8.94 0.27
N HIS A 233 7.67 9.95 -0.12
CA HIS A 233 7.73 11.19 0.66
C HIS A 233 6.49 12.04 0.40
N GLU A 234 5.78 12.45 1.45
CA GLU A 234 4.59 13.31 1.30
C GLU A 234 4.97 14.79 1.30
N SER A 235 5.96 15.18 2.11
CA SER A 235 6.31 16.59 2.32
C SER A 235 7.46 17.12 1.45
N ARG A 236 8.30 16.23 0.89
CA ARG A 236 9.55 16.59 0.20
C ARG A 236 9.55 16.28 -1.30
N ASP A 237 8.65 15.42 -1.74
CA ASP A 237 8.59 14.97 -3.14
C ASP A 237 7.75 15.91 -3.99
N GLU A 238 7.72 15.63 -5.29
CA GLU A 238 6.97 16.43 -6.24
C GLU A 238 5.46 16.36 -5.99
N PRO A 239 4.73 17.49 -6.00
CA PRO A 239 3.29 17.51 -5.73
C PRO A 239 2.48 16.62 -6.68
N PHE A 240 2.86 16.55 -7.96
CA PHE A 240 2.19 15.70 -8.96
C PHE A 240 2.30 14.21 -8.61
N LEU A 241 3.43 13.78 -8.02
CA LEU A 241 3.64 12.40 -7.59
C LEU A 241 2.72 12.09 -6.40
N VAL A 242 2.79 12.92 -5.36
CA VAL A 242 2.03 12.69 -4.13
C VAL A 242 0.53 12.67 -4.43
N ARG A 243 0.03 13.62 -5.24
CA ARG A 243 -1.38 13.63 -5.68
C ARG A 243 -1.72 12.42 -6.54
N GLY A 244 -0.88 12.06 -7.50
CA GLY A 244 -1.09 10.91 -8.38
C GLY A 244 -1.16 9.59 -7.61
N VAL A 245 -0.22 9.36 -6.71
CA VAL A 245 -0.17 8.18 -5.84
C VAL A 245 -1.36 8.14 -4.90
N LYS A 246 -1.66 9.23 -4.18
CA LYS A 246 -2.78 9.29 -3.23
C LYS A 246 -4.13 9.05 -3.92
N THR A 247 -4.35 9.68 -5.08
CA THR A 247 -5.56 9.47 -5.88
C THR A 247 -5.68 8.02 -6.30
N ARG A 248 -4.62 7.44 -6.85
CA ARG A 248 -4.65 6.06 -7.34
C ARG A 248 -4.81 5.07 -6.19
N ALA A 249 -4.13 5.30 -5.08
CA ALA A 249 -4.19 4.46 -3.90
C ALA A 249 -5.59 4.41 -3.30
N SER A 250 -6.25 5.57 -3.21
CA SER A 250 -7.65 5.67 -2.78
C SER A 250 -8.61 4.93 -3.72
N GLN A 251 -8.43 5.05 -5.03
CA GLN A 251 -9.27 4.37 -6.03
C GLN A 251 -9.13 2.84 -6.00
N THR A 252 -7.93 2.32 -5.72
CA THR A 252 -7.66 0.87 -5.74
C THR A 252 -7.63 0.23 -4.35
N GLY A 253 -7.83 1.01 -3.29
CA GLY A 253 -7.82 0.53 -1.91
C GLY A 253 -6.47 -0.02 -1.42
N ILE A 254 -5.36 0.34 -2.08
CA ILE A 254 -4.01 -0.03 -1.64
C ILE A 254 -3.53 0.93 -0.56
N ALA A 255 -2.78 0.42 0.42
CA ALA A 255 -2.19 1.25 1.46
C ALA A 255 -1.13 2.19 0.86
N HIS A 256 -1.34 3.50 1.02
CA HIS A 256 -0.32 4.51 0.76
C HIS A 256 0.20 5.07 2.08
N ILE A 257 1.53 5.05 2.24
CA ILE A 257 2.26 5.52 3.41
C ILE A 257 3.10 6.71 2.96
N GLY A 258 2.62 7.92 3.28
CA GLY A 258 3.33 9.17 3.04
C GLY A 258 4.23 9.54 4.22
N LEU A 259 5.55 9.59 3.99
CA LEU A 259 6.51 10.02 5.01
C LEU A 259 6.54 11.54 5.10
N LYS A 260 6.20 12.09 6.28
CA LYS A 260 6.14 13.54 6.53
C LYS A 260 7.50 14.16 6.89
N GLY A 261 8.50 13.35 7.25
CA GLY A 261 9.86 13.77 7.61
C GLY A 261 10.95 13.06 6.82
N ARG A 262 12.19 13.09 7.33
CA ARG A 262 13.30 12.31 6.77
C ARG A 262 13.04 10.82 6.93
N ALA A 263 13.36 10.03 5.90
CA ALA A 263 13.17 8.58 5.91
C ALA A 263 13.91 7.90 7.08
N SER A 264 15.07 8.44 7.48
CA SER A 264 15.86 7.97 8.62
C SER A 264 15.11 7.98 9.95
N SER A 265 14.09 8.83 10.11
CA SER A 265 13.25 8.88 11.33
C SER A 265 12.21 7.75 11.37
N PHE A 266 12.05 7.00 10.29
CA PHE A 266 11.01 5.98 10.11
C PHE A 266 11.59 4.57 9.94
N LYS A 267 12.82 4.33 10.41
CA LYS A 267 13.46 3.00 10.35
C LYS A 267 12.61 1.89 10.96
N TRP A 268 11.80 2.18 11.97
CA TRP A 268 10.92 1.17 12.57
C TRP A 268 9.94 0.54 11.57
N ILE A 269 9.58 1.24 10.48
CA ILE A 269 8.67 0.73 9.43
C ILE A 269 9.29 -0.48 8.70
N THR A 270 10.62 -0.58 8.63
CA THR A 270 11.32 -1.68 7.95
C THR A 270 11.10 -3.03 8.62
N LYS A 271 10.73 -3.03 9.91
CA LYS A 271 10.44 -4.23 10.71
C LYS A 271 9.03 -4.77 10.51
N LEU A 272 8.18 -4.06 9.76
CA LEU A 272 6.81 -4.49 9.50
C LEU A 272 6.74 -5.38 8.27
N ASP A 273 5.92 -6.43 8.34
CA ASP A 273 5.65 -7.26 7.18
C ASP A 273 4.64 -6.60 6.23
N SER A 274 4.60 -7.10 5.00
CA SER A 274 3.74 -6.57 3.95
C SER A 274 2.24 -6.62 4.29
N ARG A 275 1.83 -7.51 5.21
CA ARG A 275 0.44 -7.60 5.69
C ARG A 275 0.11 -6.48 6.67
N ALA A 276 1.01 -6.20 7.63
CA ALA A 276 0.89 -5.05 8.52
C ALA A 276 0.90 -3.75 7.72
N LEU A 277 1.79 -3.60 6.74
CA LEU A 277 1.83 -2.45 5.85
C LEU A 277 0.56 -2.30 5.01
N ALA A 278 -0.05 -3.39 4.54
CA ALA A 278 -1.34 -3.35 3.85
C ALA A 278 -2.51 -2.89 4.75
N ALA A 279 -2.38 -3.07 6.06
CA ALA A 279 -3.37 -2.68 7.06
C ALA A 279 -3.10 -1.28 7.65
N TRP A 280 -2.12 -0.52 7.13
CA TRP A 280 -1.63 0.73 7.71
C TRP A 280 -2.74 1.71 8.14
N ASN A 281 -3.70 1.99 7.26
CA ASN A 281 -4.80 2.93 7.52
C ASN A 281 -6.10 2.23 7.98
N ARG A 282 -6.04 0.96 8.40
CA ARG A 282 -7.21 0.19 8.87
C ARG A 282 -7.28 0.08 10.39
N ALA A 283 -6.16 0.33 11.08
CA ALA A 283 -6.13 0.33 12.54
C ALA A 283 -6.84 1.57 13.08
N GLN A 284 -7.81 1.36 13.98
CA GLN A 284 -8.40 2.44 14.77
C GLN A 284 -7.74 2.41 16.15
N ILE A 285 -7.13 3.54 16.53
CA ILE A 285 -6.44 3.69 17.80
C ILE A 285 -7.26 4.67 18.64
N GLU A 286 -7.55 4.30 19.89
CA GLU A 286 -8.18 5.17 20.88
C GLU A 286 -7.25 5.33 22.08
N ILE A 287 -6.99 6.57 22.47
CA ILE A 287 -6.19 6.92 23.64
C ILE A 287 -7.15 7.27 24.77
N LEU A 288 -7.12 6.47 25.84
CA LEU A 288 -7.82 6.75 27.08
C LEU A 288 -6.84 7.32 28.11
N VAL A 289 -7.08 8.54 28.56
CA VAL A 289 -6.26 9.21 29.58
C VAL A 289 -7.04 9.32 30.88
N HIS A 290 -6.52 8.70 31.94
CA HIS A 290 -7.04 8.89 33.30
C HIS A 290 -6.30 10.04 33.98
N ALA A 291 -7.01 11.14 34.24
CA ALA A 291 -6.44 12.29 34.92
C ALA A 291 -6.33 12.01 36.44
N PRO A 292 -5.16 12.21 37.06
CA PRO A 292 -5.01 12.04 38.50
C PRO A 292 -5.77 13.15 39.25
N PRO A 293 -6.31 12.87 40.45
CA PRO A 293 -6.86 13.89 41.31
C PRO A 293 -5.75 14.87 41.77
N ALA A 294 -6.10 16.14 41.94
CA ALA A 294 -5.23 17.20 42.48
C ALA A 294 -3.92 17.50 41.71
N SER A 295 -3.71 16.95 40.50
CA SER A 295 -2.53 17.25 39.68
C SER A 295 -2.91 17.43 38.20
N SER A 296 -2.79 18.66 37.70
CA SER A 296 -3.10 19.01 36.31
C SER A 296 -1.86 19.06 35.42
N GLY A 297 -0.70 19.43 35.95
CA GLY A 297 0.51 19.70 35.16
C GLY A 297 1.01 18.52 34.31
N SER A 298 0.93 17.30 34.83
CA SER A 298 1.32 16.09 34.11
C SER A 298 0.41 15.82 32.90
N LEU A 299 -0.91 16.00 33.08
CA LEU A 299 -1.90 15.89 32.02
C LEU A 299 -1.71 16.99 30.96
N LEU A 300 -1.49 18.24 31.37
CA LEU A 300 -1.21 19.34 30.43
C LEU A 300 0.01 19.02 29.55
N ARG A 301 1.08 18.50 30.16
CA ARG A 301 2.29 18.10 29.44
C ARG A 301 2.03 16.95 28.46
N LEU A 302 1.25 15.95 28.87
CA LEU A 302 0.85 14.84 28.01
C LEU A 302 0.04 15.33 26.81
N LEU A 303 -0.99 16.15 27.02
CA LEU A 303 -1.84 16.66 25.95
C LEU A 303 -1.05 17.52 24.95
N LYS A 304 -0.13 18.37 25.44
CA LYS A 304 0.81 19.11 24.59
C LYS A 304 1.74 18.19 23.80
N SER A 305 2.18 17.08 24.40
CA SER A 305 3.01 16.09 23.71
C SER A 305 2.23 15.36 22.62
N LEU A 306 0.99 14.96 22.89
CA LEU A 306 0.12 14.31 21.91
C LEU A 306 -0.20 15.26 20.75
N GLN A 307 -0.43 16.54 21.03
CA GLN A 307 -0.69 17.55 19.99
C GLN A 307 0.49 17.76 19.03
N LYS A 308 1.72 17.51 19.49
CA LYS A 308 2.95 17.62 18.68
C LYS A 308 3.39 16.30 18.05
N ALA A 309 2.70 15.19 18.32
CA ALA A 309 3.09 13.89 17.82
C ALA A 309 2.74 13.73 16.33
N ASP A 310 3.60 13.01 15.60
CA ASP A 310 3.36 12.67 14.20
C ASP A 310 2.44 11.45 14.09
N TYR A 311 1.23 11.68 13.59
CA TYR A 311 0.28 10.60 13.29
C TYR A 311 0.36 10.20 11.81
N PHE A 312 0.62 8.91 11.58
CA PHE A 312 0.62 8.28 10.26
C PHE A 312 -0.77 7.74 9.96
N GLY A 313 -1.58 8.54 9.25
CA GLY A 313 -2.99 8.26 9.03
C GLY A 313 -3.90 9.16 9.89
N PRO A 314 -5.15 8.75 10.14
CA PRO A 314 -6.06 9.48 11.01
C PRO A 314 -5.49 9.60 12.42
N ALA A 315 -5.65 10.76 13.05
CA ALA A 315 -5.30 10.90 14.46
C ALA A 315 -6.18 9.97 15.31
N PRO A 316 -5.63 9.40 16.40
CA PRO A 316 -6.40 8.50 17.24
C PRO A 316 -7.58 9.21 17.90
N GLY A 317 -8.62 8.45 18.25
CA GLY A 317 -9.65 8.95 19.15
C GLY A 317 -9.03 9.31 20.51
N LEU A 318 -9.47 10.40 21.13
CA LEU A 318 -8.96 10.82 22.44
C LEU A 318 -10.12 10.92 23.43
N THR A 319 -10.02 10.15 24.51
CA THR A 319 -10.96 10.16 25.63
C THR A 319 -10.21 10.52 26.90
N ILE A 320 -10.62 11.57 27.60
CA ILE A 320 -10.01 12.03 28.85
C ILE A 320 -11.02 11.83 29.97
N GLU A 321 -10.66 11.00 30.94
CA GLU A 321 -11.42 10.84 32.19
C GLU A 321 -10.91 11.83 33.23
N LEU A 322 -11.79 12.76 33.61
CA LEU A 322 -11.53 13.75 34.64
C LEU A 322 -11.95 13.25 36.02
N PRO A 323 -11.16 13.57 37.08
CA PRO A 323 -11.56 13.34 38.45
C PRO A 323 -12.79 14.18 38.82
N PHE A 324 -13.33 13.90 40.01
CA PHE A 324 -14.46 14.65 40.54
C PHE A 324 -14.14 16.13 40.74
N ASP A 325 -12.99 16.39 41.37
CA ASP A 325 -12.44 17.70 41.64
C ASP A 325 -11.39 18.04 40.57
N VAL A 326 -11.71 19.03 39.73
CA VAL A 326 -10.92 19.39 38.55
C VAL A 326 -10.36 20.79 38.79
N ASP A 327 -9.04 20.91 38.65
CA ASP A 327 -8.33 22.18 38.73
C ASP A 327 -8.91 23.20 37.70
N PRO A 328 -9.25 24.43 38.11
CA PRO A 328 -9.71 25.48 37.20
C PRO A 328 -8.77 25.71 36.00
N ALA A 329 -7.45 25.63 36.20
CA ALA A 329 -6.48 25.83 35.13
C ALA A 329 -6.56 24.73 34.05
N LEU A 330 -6.81 23.48 34.48
CA LEU A 330 -7.04 22.37 33.57
C LEU A 330 -8.34 22.55 32.77
N THR A 331 -9.39 23.05 33.41
CA THR A 331 -10.67 23.30 32.76
C THR A 331 -10.54 24.36 31.66
N ASP A 332 -9.83 25.46 31.94
CA ASP A 332 -9.56 26.50 30.94
C ASP A 332 -8.70 25.98 29.78
N PHE A 333 -7.66 25.19 30.07
CA PHE A 333 -6.84 24.55 29.04
C PHE A 333 -7.68 23.63 28.12
N LEU A 334 -8.49 22.74 28.71
CA LEU A 334 -9.34 21.82 27.95
C LEU A 334 -10.40 22.56 27.11
N GLY A 335 -10.88 23.72 27.59
CA GLY A 335 -11.79 24.58 26.84
C GLY A 335 -11.18 25.15 25.55
N ARG A 336 -9.85 25.24 25.46
CA ARG A 336 -9.12 25.74 24.28
C ARG A 336 -8.41 24.63 23.50
N PHE A 337 -8.38 23.42 24.04
CA PHE A 337 -7.68 22.29 23.44
C PHE A 337 -8.36 21.84 22.13
N THR A 338 -7.55 21.55 21.12
CA THR A 338 -8.01 21.11 19.80
C THR A 338 -7.47 19.71 19.48
N TRP A 339 -8.33 18.90 18.89
CA TRP A 339 -8.04 17.51 18.53
C TRP A 339 -8.95 17.07 17.39
N PRO A 340 -8.47 16.41 16.32
CA PRO A 340 -7.08 16.06 16.00
C PRO A 340 -6.10 17.24 15.88
N PRO A 341 -4.77 16.99 16.01
CA PRO A 341 -3.76 18.00 15.71
C PRO A 341 -3.92 18.56 14.29
N HIS A 342 -3.63 19.86 14.12
CA HIS A 342 -3.70 20.56 12.83
C HIS A 342 -5.10 20.61 12.20
N THR A 343 -6.15 20.35 12.98
CA THR A 343 -7.53 20.59 12.58
C THR A 343 -8.14 21.63 13.51
N GLU A 344 -9.15 22.35 13.02
CA GLU A 344 -9.98 23.22 13.85
C GLU A 344 -10.98 22.43 14.71
N GLY A 345 -10.97 21.10 14.60
CA GLY A 345 -11.89 20.20 15.29
C GLY A 345 -11.64 20.09 16.80
N ARG A 346 -12.72 19.84 17.54
CA ARG A 346 -12.73 19.40 18.95
C ARG A 346 -13.34 18.02 19.07
N GLN A 347 -12.75 17.04 18.40
CA GLN A 347 -13.20 15.66 18.36
C GLN A 347 -12.52 14.84 19.46
N PHE A 348 -12.69 15.23 20.73
CA PHE A 348 -12.26 14.44 21.88
C PHE A 348 -13.38 14.32 22.91
N THR A 349 -13.41 13.20 23.63
CA THR A 349 -14.46 12.91 24.60
C THR A 349 -13.97 13.25 26.01
N LEU A 350 -14.71 14.11 26.71
CA LEU A 350 -14.52 14.34 28.14
C LEU A 350 -15.49 13.47 28.93
N ARG A 351 -14.97 12.65 29.83
CA ARG A 351 -15.77 11.87 30.79
C ARG A 351 -15.49 12.38 32.19
N ARG A 352 -16.53 12.73 32.94
CA ARG A 352 -16.39 13.17 34.34
C ARG A 352 -16.93 12.11 35.27
N ARG A 353 -16.15 11.74 36.29
CA ARG A 353 -16.65 10.86 37.37
C ARG A 353 -17.56 11.67 38.30
N ILE A 354 -18.84 11.32 38.33
CA ILE A 354 -19.83 11.87 39.28
C ILE A 354 -19.94 10.89 40.44
N THR A 355 -19.69 11.34 41.67
CA THR A 355 -20.01 10.56 42.87
C THR A 355 -21.50 10.68 43.20
N ARG A 356 -22.12 9.60 43.71
CA ARG A 356 -23.56 9.54 44.06
C ARG A 356 -24.05 10.70 44.93
N ILE A 357 -23.17 11.29 45.75
CA ILE A 357 -23.48 12.38 46.67
C ILE A 357 -23.89 13.68 45.93
N GLN A 358 -23.35 13.94 44.72
CA GLN A 358 -23.75 15.12 43.93
C GLN A 358 -25.08 14.94 43.19
N LEU A 359 -25.48 13.71 42.87
CA LEU A 359 -26.83 13.44 42.31
C LEU A 359 -27.92 13.74 43.35
N LEU A 360 -27.63 13.54 44.64
CA LEU A 360 -28.53 13.89 45.74
C LEU A 360 -28.59 15.40 45.99
N LYS A 361 -27.47 16.14 45.86
CA LYS A 361 -27.44 17.61 46.00
C LYS A 361 -28.03 18.41 44.84
N ARG A 362 -28.28 17.80 43.68
CA ARG A 362 -28.98 18.44 42.53
C ARG A 362 -30.49 18.21 42.53
N ARG A 363 -31.01 17.39 43.46
CA ARG A 363 -32.44 17.12 43.65
C ARG A 363 -33.05 17.83 44.87
N LEU A 364 -32.24 18.59 45.61
CA LEU A 364 -32.63 19.57 46.60
C LEU A 364 -32.24 20.94 46.04
#